data_AF-A0A3D5E858-F1
#
_entry.id   AF-A0A3D5E858-F1
#
_cell.length_a   1.000
_cell.length_b   1.000
_cell.length_c   1.000
_cell.angle_alpha   90.00
_cell.angle_beta   90.00
_cell.angle_gamma   90.00
#
_symmetry.space_group_name_H-M   'P 1'
#
loop_
_entity.id
_entity.type
_entity.pdbx_description
1 polymer ?
#
loop_
_entity_poly.entity_id
_entity_poly.type
_entity_poly.pdbx_seq_one_letter_code
_entity_poly.pdbx_strand_id
1 'polypeptide(L)'
;MSTNDSRNLMASRWFMWVIVGSMCDAGLVVTNYSFGPRFQDAISLIDEANAADPVTIEVDGQPLPKELTHARMLMEWMGRLLPEPTEPLLLAARAHHIRRWESPRDSFPEGRRGYLRWRRDLQMRHARYAREILEKAGYEEEAIKRVEQIIRKETSKNDPEGQAFEDGLTLVFLETQLHDLVLRTNNDTMVDVIRKTWQKISPAARELALASDISPADRSLIEQALA
;
A
#
# COMPACT_ATOMS: atom_id res chain seq x y z
N MET A 1 -33.32 -20.84 15.18
CA MET A 1 -32.71 -19.59 15.68
C MET A 1 -31.42 -19.41 14.92
N SER A 2 -31.43 -18.48 13.96
CA SER A 2 -30.32 -18.20 13.05
C SER A 2 -29.37 -17.22 13.73
N THR A 3 -28.10 -17.59 13.91
CA THR A 3 -27.03 -16.68 14.30
C THR A 3 -26.38 -16.14 13.03
N ASN A 4 -26.67 -14.87 12.79
CA ASN A 4 -26.18 -14.05 11.69
C ASN A 4 -24.65 -13.89 11.81
N ASP A 5 -23.89 -14.56 10.94
CA ASP A 5 -22.43 -14.44 10.87
C ASP A 5 -22.06 -13.31 9.89
N SER A 6 -22.06 -12.09 10.40
CA SER A 6 -21.77 -10.86 9.65
C SER A 6 -20.27 -10.64 9.36
N ARG A 7 -19.41 -11.63 9.61
CA ARG A 7 -17.98 -11.56 9.27
C ARG A 7 -17.66 -11.93 7.82
N ASN A 8 -18.62 -12.49 7.08
CA ASN A 8 -18.40 -13.07 5.75
C ASN A 8 -18.75 -12.15 4.54
N LEU A 9 -19.12 -10.89 4.78
CA LEU A 9 -19.56 -9.97 3.70
C LEU A 9 -18.53 -8.90 3.30
N MET A 10 -17.42 -8.76 4.03
CA MET A 10 -16.39 -7.74 3.74
C MET A 10 -15.27 -8.22 2.79
N ALA A 11 -15.28 -9.49 2.38
CA ALA A 11 -14.17 -10.13 1.69
C ALA A 11 -14.62 -10.77 0.36
N SER A 12 -15.32 -10.03 -0.51
CA SER A 12 -15.85 -10.64 -1.74
C SER A 12 -15.66 -9.80 -3.01
N ARG A 13 -14.61 -8.99 -3.11
CA ARG A 13 -14.39 -8.14 -4.30
C ARG A 13 -13.00 -8.20 -4.91
N TRP A 14 -12.02 -8.84 -4.28
CA TRP A 14 -10.61 -8.80 -4.72
C TRP A 14 -10.28 -9.84 -5.80
N PHE A 15 -10.90 -11.02 -5.79
CA PHE A 15 -10.55 -12.14 -6.69
C PHE A 15 -11.21 -12.08 -8.07
N MET A 16 -12.29 -11.32 -8.26
CA MET A 16 -12.97 -11.25 -9.56
C MET A 16 -12.14 -10.51 -10.62
N TRP A 17 -11.03 -9.87 -10.23
CA TRP A 17 -10.21 -9.01 -11.09
C TRP A 17 -8.85 -9.61 -11.50
N VAL A 18 -8.46 -10.77 -10.96
CA VAL A 18 -7.14 -11.37 -11.21
C VAL A 18 -7.16 -12.51 -12.23
N ILE A 19 -8.32 -13.08 -12.59
CA ILE A 19 -8.37 -14.32 -13.42
C ILE A 19 -9.14 -14.23 -14.74
N VAL A 20 -10.01 -13.25 -15.00
CA VAL A 20 -10.82 -13.27 -16.23
C VAL A 20 -10.76 -11.95 -16.99
N GLY A 21 -10.14 -12.02 -18.18
CA GLY A 21 -10.36 -11.03 -19.21
C GLY A 21 -11.81 -11.05 -19.70
N SER A 22 -12.34 -9.84 -19.92
CA SER A 22 -13.55 -9.51 -20.69
C SER A 22 -14.89 -9.39 -19.94
N MET A 23 -15.36 -8.12 -19.91
CA MET A 23 -16.73 -7.59 -20.05
C MET A 23 -17.78 -7.82 -18.94
N CYS A 24 -18.12 -6.76 -18.18
CA CYS A 24 -19.25 -5.84 -18.47
C CYS A 24 -19.54 -4.84 -17.31
N ASP A 25 -19.80 -3.59 -17.69
CA ASP A 25 -20.53 -2.50 -17.02
C ASP A 25 -20.41 -2.29 -15.50
N ALA A 26 -19.37 -1.54 -15.11
CA ALA A 26 -19.48 -0.33 -14.27
C ALA A 26 -18.07 0.28 -14.08
N GLY A 27 -17.60 1.09 -15.02
CA GLY A 27 -16.49 2.04 -14.80
C GLY A 27 -15.20 1.47 -14.17
N LEU A 28 -14.77 0.28 -14.60
CA LEU A 28 -13.56 -0.36 -14.08
C LEU A 28 -12.34 -0.04 -14.94
N VAL A 29 -11.48 0.83 -14.40
CA VAL A 29 -10.12 1.02 -14.91
C VAL A 29 -9.30 -0.20 -14.49
N VAL A 30 -9.41 -1.29 -15.24
CA VAL A 30 -8.31 -2.25 -15.31
C VAL A 30 -7.19 -1.51 -16.02
N THR A 31 -6.21 -0.99 -15.27
CA THR A 31 -5.06 -0.33 -15.86
C THR A 31 -4.18 -1.37 -16.54
N ASN A 32 -4.55 -1.75 -17.77
CA ASN A 32 -3.64 -2.40 -18.71
C ASN A 32 -2.59 -1.36 -19.11
N TYR A 33 -1.60 -1.16 -18.25
CA TYR A 33 -0.45 -0.36 -18.62
C TYR A 33 0.31 -1.11 -19.71
N SER A 34 0.39 -0.53 -20.91
CA SER A 34 1.16 -1.10 -22.01
C SER A 34 2.64 -0.74 -21.86
N PHE A 35 3.26 -1.12 -20.75
CA PHE A 35 4.72 -1.04 -20.60
C PHE A 35 5.41 -2.22 -21.27
N GLY A 36 6.67 -2.03 -21.65
CA GLY A 36 7.47 -3.04 -22.34
C GLY A 36 7.87 -4.25 -21.46
N PRO A 37 8.49 -5.28 -22.06
CA PRO A 37 8.87 -6.52 -21.36
C PRO A 37 9.69 -6.31 -20.08
N ARG A 38 10.61 -5.33 -20.08
CA ARG A 38 11.40 -4.94 -18.91
C ARG A 38 10.55 -4.63 -17.67
N PHE A 39 9.42 -3.96 -17.85
CA PHE A 39 8.52 -3.64 -16.74
C PHE A 39 7.88 -4.90 -16.16
N GLN A 40 7.45 -5.81 -17.03
CA GLN A 40 6.88 -7.10 -16.61
C GLN A 40 7.91 -7.95 -15.86
N ASP A 41 9.16 -7.95 -16.32
CA ASP A 41 10.27 -8.63 -15.65
C ASP A 41 10.52 -8.05 -14.25
N ALA A 42 10.60 -6.71 -14.12
CA ALA A 42 10.77 -6.07 -12.83
C ALA A 42 9.61 -6.34 -11.86
N ILE A 43 8.36 -6.24 -12.32
CA ILE A 43 7.18 -6.57 -11.51
C ILE A 43 7.25 -8.03 -11.05
N SER A 44 7.61 -8.96 -11.93
CA SER A 44 7.72 -10.39 -11.60
C SER A 44 8.78 -10.65 -10.55
N LEU A 45 9.95 -10.02 -10.66
CA LEU A 45 11.04 -10.14 -9.68
C LEU A 45 10.67 -9.54 -8.31
N ILE A 46 9.95 -8.41 -8.29
CA ILE A 46 9.43 -7.81 -7.05
C ILE A 46 8.40 -8.73 -6.41
N ASP A 47 7.47 -9.29 -7.20
CA ASP A 47 6.44 -10.21 -6.75
C ASP A 47 7.04 -11.49 -6.18
N GLU A 48 8.02 -12.09 -6.87
CA GLU A 48 8.74 -13.27 -6.41
C GLU A 48 9.41 -13.01 -5.06
N ALA A 49 10.07 -11.86 -4.91
CA ALA A 49 10.67 -11.47 -3.65
C ALA A 49 9.60 -11.42 -2.55
N ASN A 50 8.51 -10.69 -2.76
CA ASN A 50 7.44 -10.49 -1.77
C ASN A 50 6.58 -11.73 -1.51
N ALA A 51 6.52 -12.69 -2.45
CA ALA A 51 5.83 -13.96 -2.26
C ALA A 51 6.51 -14.83 -1.19
N ALA A 52 7.78 -14.55 -0.85
CA ALA A 52 8.51 -15.22 0.22
C ALA A 52 8.17 -14.69 1.63
N ASP A 53 7.25 -13.72 1.75
CA ASP A 53 6.77 -13.25 3.05
C ASP A 53 6.02 -14.38 3.80
N PRO A 54 6.52 -14.85 4.95
CA PRO A 54 5.85 -15.89 5.72
C PRO A 54 4.62 -15.37 6.45
N VAL A 55 4.44 -14.05 6.56
CA VAL A 55 3.26 -13.45 7.17
C VAL A 55 2.17 -13.33 6.13
N THR A 56 1.00 -13.89 6.41
CA THR A 56 -0.16 -13.82 5.52
C THR A 56 -1.24 -12.89 6.06
N ILE A 57 -2.04 -12.33 5.16
CA ILE A 57 -3.33 -11.68 5.47
C ILE A 57 -4.44 -12.40 4.69
N GLU A 58 -5.65 -12.37 5.23
CA GLU A 58 -6.82 -12.92 4.52
C GLU A 58 -7.32 -11.92 3.48
N VAL A 59 -7.47 -12.40 2.25
CA VAL A 59 -8.09 -11.68 1.13
C VAL A 59 -9.08 -12.64 0.49
N ASP A 60 -10.35 -12.28 0.49
CA ASP A 60 -11.45 -13.12 -0.01
C ASP A 60 -11.44 -14.55 0.55
N GLY A 61 -11.18 -14.68 1.85
CA GLY A 61 -11.11 -15.98 2.54
C GLY A 61 -9.88 -16.82 2.18
N GLN A 62 -8.90 -16.27 1.46
CA GLN A 62 -7.63 -16.94 1.14
C GLN A 62 -6.46 -16.26 1.85
N PRO A 63 -5.58 -17.01 2.53
CA PRO A 63 -4.36 -16.46 3.08
C PRO A 63 -3.35 -16.17 1.97
N LEU A 64 -2.95 -14.90 1.83
CA LEU A 64 -1.95 -14.47 0.84
C LEU A 64 -0.75 -13.79 1.54
N PRO A 65 0.47 -13.89 0.99
CA PRO A 65 1.65 -13.20 1.53
C PRO A 65 1.41 -11.70 1.66
N LYS A 66 1.62 -11.16 2.86
CA LYS A 66 1.16 -9.83 3.24
C LYS A 66 1.77 -8.73 2.38
N GLU A 67 3.10 -8.67 2.28
CA GLU A 67 3.73 -7.58 1.53
C GLU A 67 3.51 -7.72 0.02
N LEU A 68 3.29 -8.93 -0.51
CA LEU A 68 2.85 -9.12 -1.90
C LEU A 68 1.47 -8.48 -2.12
N THR A 69 0.50 -8.83 -1.28
CA THR A 69 -0.86 -8.30 -1.36
C THR A 69 -0.87 -6.78 -1.29
N HIS A 70 -0.21 -6.20 -0.28
CA HIS A 70 -0.12 -4.73 -0.14
C HIS A 70 0.53 -4.06 -1.36
N ALA A 71 1.58 -4.66 -1.94
CA ALA A 71 2.20 -4.15 -3.15
C ALA A 71 1.24 -4.14 -4.35
N ARG A 72 0.39 -5.15 -4.48
CA ARG A 72 -0.64 -5.19 -5.54
C ARG A 72 -1.68 -4.10 -5.35
N MET A 73 -2.21 -3.98 -4.14
CA MET A 73 -3.20 -2.96 -3.79
C MET A 73 -2.67 -1.54 -4.00
N LEU A 74 -1.42 -1.28 -3.58
CA LEU A 74 -0.84 0.05 -3.73
C LEU A 74 -0.69 0.43 -5.21
N MET A 75 -0.25 -0.50 -6.06
CA MET A 75 -0.15 -0.26 -7.50
C MET A 75 -1.52 0.00 -8.14
N GLU A 76 -2.57 -0.72 -7.72
CA GLU A 76 -3.94 -0.46 -8.18
C GLU A 76 -4.43 0.94 -7.78
N TRP A 77 -4.12 1.36 -6.55
CA TRP A 77 -4.43 2.71 -6.08
C TRP A 77 -3.76 3.79 -6.93
N MET A 78 -2.54 3.57 -7.44
CA MET A 78 -1.90 4.54 -8.35
C MET A 78 -2.72 4.79 -9.61
N GLY A 79 -3.35 3.75 -10.17
CA GLY A 79 -4.22 3.86 -11.33
C GLY A 79 -5.55 4.57 -11.08
N ARG A 80 -5.98 4.64 -9.82
CA ARG A 80 -7.19 5.37 -9.40
C ARG A 80 -6.90 6.81 -9.00
N LEU A 81 -5.72 7.05 -8.43
CA LEU A 81 -5.30 8.36 -7.91
C LEU A 81 -4.70 9.27 -8.99
N LEU A 82 -4.10 8.69 -10.03
CA LEU A 82 -3.52 9.42 -11.14
C LEU A 82 -4.07 8.89 -12.47
N PRO A 83 -4.48 9.76 -13.41
CA PRO A 83 -4.95 9.34 -14.72
C PRO A 83 -3.88 8.57 -15.52
N GLU A 84 -2.62 9.00 -15.41
CA GLU A 84 -1.48 8.45 -16.16
C GLU A 84 -0.26 8.33 -15.22
N PRO A 85 -0.23 7.34 -14.31
CA PRO A 85 0.90 7.15 -13.42
C PRO A 85 2.12 6.69 -14.23
N THR A 86 3.29 7.24 -13.91
CA THR A 86 4.51 6.87 -14.64
C THR A 86 4.99 5.47 -14.27
N GLU A 87 5.81 4.90 -15.15
CA GLU A 87 6.45 3.61 -14.92
C GLU A 87 7.25 3.56 -13.59
N PRO A 88 8.10 4.57 -13.25
CA PRO A 88 8.76 4.62 -11.94
C PRO A 88 7.81 4.65 -10.74
N LEU A 89 6.68 5.37 -10.81
CA LEU A 89 5.72 5.39 -9.71
C LEU A 89 5.12 4.00 -9.45
N LEU A 90 4.77 3.27 -10.51
CA LEU A 90 4.19 1.94 -10.39
C LEU A 90 5.21 0.91 -9.87
N LEU A 91 6.47 1.02 -10.28
CA LEU A 91 7.56 0.21 -9.73
C LEU A 91 7.80 0.53 -8.25
N ALA A 92 7.77 1.80 -7.86
CA ALA A 92 7.87 2.21 -6.46
C ALA A 92 6.70 1.70 -5.63
N ALA A 93 5.47 1.78 -6.15
CA ALA A 93 4.28 1.20 -5.54
C ALA A 93 4.43 -0.31 -5.31
N ARG A 94 4.88 -1.03 -6.33
CA ARG A 94 5.12 -2.47 -6.21
C ARG A 94 6.23 -2.81 -5.22
N ALA A 95 7.29 -2.02 -5.15
CA ALA A 95 8.45 -2.28 -4.29
C ALA A 95 8.42 -1.61 -2.90
N HIS A 96 7.36 -0.86 -2.54
CA HIS A 96 7.37 0.05 -1.38
C HIS A 96 7.81 -0.58 -0.05
N HIS A 97 7.44 -1.85 0.18
CA HIS A 97 7.79 -2.66 1.34
C HIS A 97 8.50 -3.96 0.96
N ILE A 98 9.25 -3.96 -0.15
CA ILE A 98 9.92 -5.16 -0.62
C ILE A 98 10.79 -5.81 0.47
N ARG A 99 10.56 -7.10 0.75
CA ARG A 99 11.30 -7.86 1.79
C ARG A 99 11.22 -7.26 3.20
N ARG A 100 10.12 -6.58 3.54
CA ARG A 100 9.96 -5.92 4.85
C ARG A 100 9.96 -6.86 6.04
N TRP A 101 9.44 -8.09 5.91
CA TRP A 101 9.41 -9.08 7.00
C TRP A 101 10.82 -9.45 7.50
N GLU A 102 11.87 -9.23 6.71
CA GLU A 102 13.27 -9.47 7.10
C GLU A 102 13.84 -8.38 8.02
N SER A 103 13.08 -7.33 8.31
CA SER A 103 13.42 -6.35 9.35
C SER A 103 12.25 -6.12 10.29
N PRO A 104 11.94 -7.07 11.19
CA PRO A 104 10.88 -6.92 12.18
C PRO A 104 11.03 -5.65 13.04
N ARG A 105 9.91 -5.08 13.51
CA ARG A 105 9.93 -3.87 14.37
C ARG A 105 10.64 -4.14 15.69
N ASP A 106 10.48 -5.32 16.27
CA ASP A 106 11.05 -5.71 17.56
C ASP A 106 12.58 -5.88 17.55
N SER A 107 13.21 -5.91 16.37
CA SER A 107 14.67 -5.89 16.23
C SER A 107 15.30 -4.52 16.54
N PHE A 108 14.50 -3.51 16.92
CA PHE A 108 14.93 -2.15 17.26
C PHE A 108 14.41 -1.76 18.64
N PRO A 109 15.13 -0.89 19.39
CA PRO A 109 14.68 -0.44 20.71
C PRO A 109 13.24 0.10 20.72
N GLU A 110 12.56 -0.03 21.85
CA GLU A 110 11.22 0.53 22.03
C GLU A 110 11.22 2.07 21.99
N GLY A 111 10.01 2.63 21.90
CA GLY A 111 9.79 4.07 21.89
C GLY A 111 10.06 4.75 20.54
N ARG A 112 9.77 6.06 20.51
CA ARG A 112 9.74 6.88 19.28
C ARG A 112 11.08 6.89 18.54
N ARG A 113 12.20 7.00 19.25
CA ARG A 113 13.54 7.06 18.64
C ARG A 113 13.89 5.76 17.91
N GLY A 114 13.60 4.61 18.51
CA GLY A 114 13.82 3.31 17.88
C GLY A 114 12.92 3.10 16.67
N TYR A 115 11.64 3.48 16.78
CA TYR A 115 10.69 3.45 15.66
C TYR A 115 11.15 4.30 14.46
N LEU A 116 11.59 5.55 14.70
CA LEU A 116 12.05 6.43 13.63
C LEU A 116 13.33 5.91 12.96
N ARG A 117 14.23 5.28 13.71
CA ARG A 117 15.41 4.61 13.15
C ARG A 117 15.00 3.44 12.26
N TRP A 118 14.17 2.55 12.77
CA TRP A 118 13.67 1.40 12.01
C TRP A 118 12.99 1.81 10.69
N ARG A 119 12.13 2.83 10.73
CA ARG A 119 11.46 3.38 9.53
C ARG A 119 12.46 3.86 8.48
N ARG A 120 13.49 4.59 8.90
CA ARG A 120 14.55 5.08 7.99
C ARG A 120 15.35 3.92 7.38
N ASP A 121 15.74 2.97 8.22
CA ASP A 121 16.55 1.82 7.78
C ASP A 121 15.76 0.92 6.81
N LEU A 122 14.44 0.75 7.04
CA LEU A 122 13.53 0.09 6.11
C LEU A 122 13.50 0.79 4.75
N GLN A 123 13.27 2.11 4.73
CA GLN A 123 13.23 2.89 3.49
C GLN A 123 14.51 2.74 2.66
N MET A 124 15.68 2.81 3.31
CA MET A 124 16.98 2.59 2.66
C MET A 124 17.12 1.17 2.12
N ARG A 125 16.66 0.16 2.87
CA ARG A 125 16.71 -1.24 2.45
C ARG A 125 15.79 -1.51 1.26
N HIS A 126 14.55 -1.02 1.28
CA HIS A 126 13.58 -1.18 0.20
C HIS A 126 14.09 -0.54 -1.09
N ALA A 127 14.61 0.69 -1.00
CA ALA A 127 15.20 1.38 -2.15
C ALA A 127 16.38 0.58 -2.75
N ARG A 128 17.25 0.02 -1.91
CA ARG A 128 18.37 -0.82 -2.38
C ARG A 128 17.89 -2.09 -3.09
N TYR A 129 16.93 -2.82 -2.53
CA TYR A 129 16.40 -4.02 -3.19
C TYR A 129 15.67 -3.68 -4.50
N ALA A 130 14.92 -2.58 -4.53
CA ALA A 130 14.30 -2.09 -5.75
C ALA A 130 15.36 -1.81 -6.82
N ARG A 131 16.44 -1.09 -6.48
CA ARG A 131 17.57 -0.87 -7.37
C ARG A 131 18.15 -2.17 -7.92
N GLU A 132 18.52 -3.11 -7.06
CA GLU A 132 19.14 -4.39 -7.48
C GLU A 132 18.25 -5.15 -8.48
N ILE A 133 16.93 -5.12 -8.29
CA ILE A 133 15.97 -5.74 -9.21
C ILE A 133 15.87 -4.95 -10.52
N LEU A 134 15.78 -3.64 -10.46
CA LEU A 134 15.61 -2.78 -11.63
C LEU A 134 16.86 -2.79 -12.52
N GLU A 135 18.06 -2.82 -11.94
CA GLU A 135 19.32 -3.01 -12.67
C GLU A 135 19.32 -4.34 -13.44
N LYS A 136 18.86 -5.44 -12.80
CA LYS A 136 18.72 -6.76 -13.46
C LYS A 136 17.70 -6.76 -14.59
N ALA A 137 16.61 -6.01 -14.44
CA ALA A 137 15.61 -5.85 -15.49
C ALA A 137 16.07 -4.91 -16.62
N GLY A 138 17.20 -4.20 -16.47
CA GLY A 138 17.75 -3.31 -17.49
C GLY A 138 17.14 -1.90 -17.46
N TYR A 139 16.81 -1.39 -16.28
CA TYR A 139 16.46 0.02 -16.10
C TYR A 139 17.71 0.89 -16.04
N GLU A 140 17.59 2.08 -16.62
CA GLU A 140 18.61 3.12 -16.56
C GLU A 140 18.63 3.82 -15.18
N GLU A 141 19.78 4.39 -14.84
CA GLU A 141 20.02 5.03 -13.55
C GLU A 141 18.99 6.11 -13.18
N GLU A 142 18.48 6.86 -14.15
CA GLU A 142 17.48 7.90 -13.90
C GLU A 142 16.14 7.33 -13.40
N ALA A 143 15.66 6.25 -14.02
CA ALA A 143 14.43 5.59 -13.60
C ALA A 143 14.59 4.95 -12.21
N ILE A 144 15.74 4.33 -11.95
CA ILE A 144 16.06 3.72 -10.65
C ILE A 144 16.08 4.79 -9.56
N LYS A 145 16.77 5.92 -9.78
CA LYS A 145 16.80 7.03 -8.83
C LYS A 145 15.41 7.57 -8.53
N ARG A 146 14.53 7.66 -9.53
CA ARG A 146 13.15 8.09 -9.33
C ARG A 146 12.38 7.13 -8.43
N VAL A 147 12.47 5.82 -8.69
CA VAL A 147 11.84 4.78 -7.84
C VAL A 147 12.35 4.88 -6.39
N GLU A 148 13.66 4.94 -6.24
CA GLU A 148 14.33 5.06 -4.95
C GLU A 148 13.90 6.31 -4.17
N GLN A 149 13.79 7.46 -4.83
CA GLN A 149 13.34 8.71 -4.23
C GLN A 149 11.91 8.59 -3.68
N ILE A 150 11.00 7.97 -4.45
CA ILE A 150 9.61 7.76 -4.04
C ILE A 150 9.54 6.82 -2.82
N ILE A 151 10.24 5.68 -2.86
CA ILE A 151 10.27 4.69 -1.75
C ILE A 151 10.82 5.33 -0.46
N ARG A 152 11.88 6.15 -0.57
CA ARG A 152 12.46 6.85 0.57
C ARG A 152 11.61 8.03 1.05
N LYS A 153 10.57 8.41 0.31
CA LYS A 153 9.73 9.60 0.56
C LYS A 153 10.55 10.89 0.55
N GLU A 154 11.46 10.99 -0.40
CA GLU A 154 12.38 12.12 -0.61
C GLU A 154 11.95 12.97 -1.82
N THR A 155 10.69 12.87 -2.22
CA THR A 155 10.09 13.71 -3.26
C THR A 155 9.87 15.14 -2.75
N SER A 156 9.76 16.10 -3.67
CA SER A 156 9.40 17.46 -3.27
C SER A 156 7.98 17.50 -2.70
N LYS A 157 7.66 18.52 -1.89
CA LYS A 157 6.31 18.67 -1.30
C LYS A 157 5.18 18.82 -2.32
N ASN A 158 5.50 19.29 -3.53
CA ASN A 158 4.52 19.51 -4.60
C ASN A 158 4.62 18.45 -5.70
N ASP A 159 5.35 17.36 -5.44
CA ASP A 159 5.48 16.25 -6.38
C ASP A 159 4.16 15.44 -6.42
N PRO A 160 3.44 15.42 -7.55
CA PRO A 160 2.14 14.76 -7.63
C PRO A 160 2.23 13.25 -7.42
N GLU A 161 3.32 12.62 -7.84
CA GLU A 161 3.50 11.17 -7.65
C GLU A 161 3.92 10.84 -6.23
N GLY A 162 4.74 11.69 -5.61
CA GLY A 162 5.05 11.59 -4.19
C GLY A 162 3.80 11.69 -3.32
N GLN A 163 2.89 12.61 -3.67
CA GLN A 163 1.59 12.74 -3.00
C GLN A 163 0.69 11.52 -3.27
N ALA A 164 0.55 11.08 -4.51
CA ALA A 164 -0.24 9.90 -4.87
C ALA A 164 0.26 8.64 -4.15
N PHE A 165 1.58 8.49 -4.01
CA PHE A 165 2.17 7.38 -3.26
C PHE A 165 1.82 7.42 -1.77
N GLU A 166 1.87 8.59 -1.12
CA GLU A 166 1.45 8.75 0.28
C GLU A 166 -0.06 8.50 0.47
N ASP A 167 -0.86 8.98 -0.47
CA ASP A 167 -2.30 8.76 -0.54
C ASP A 167 -2.63 7.26 -0.62
N GLY A 168 -2.03 6.57 -1.59
CA GLY A 168 -2.22 5.13 -1.78
C GLY A 168 -1.76 4.31 -0.57
N LEU A 169 -0.61 4.63 0.04
CA LEU A 169 -0.16 3.95 1.25
C LEU A 169 -1.16 4.09 2.40
N THR A 170 -1.78 5.25 2.52
CA THR A 170 -2.80 5.51 3.54
C THR A 170 -4.06 4.72 3.25
N LEU A 171 -4.53 4.68 2.00
CA LEU A 171 -5.71 3.92 1.60
C LEU A 171 -5.50 2.42 1.85
N VAL A 172 -4.37 1.85 1.45
CA VAL A 172 -4.02 0.45 1.77
C VAL A 172 -4.02 0.20 3.28
N PHE A 173 -3.47 1.13 4.08
CA PHE A 173 -3.49 1.01 5.54
C PHE A 173 -4.91 1.01 6.11
N LEU A 174 -5.79 1.89 5.63
CA LEU A 174 -7.18 1.96 6.06
C LEU A 174 -7.93 0.65 5.77
N GLU A 175 -7.72 0.08 4.59
CA GLU A 175 -8.41 -1.14 4.15
C GLU A 175 -7.92 -2.41 4.85
N THR A 176 -6.64 -2.48 5.22
CA THR A 176 -6.02 -3.76 5.63
C THR A 176 -5.55 -3.82 7.07
N GLN A 177 -5.34 -2.67 7.72
CA GLN A 177 -4.57 -2.58 8.96
C GLN A 177 -5.21 -1.72 10.03
N LEU A 178 -6.09 -0.77 9.68
CA LEU A 178 -6.67 0.16 10.65
C LEU A 178 -7.43 -0.59 11.75
N HIS A 179 -8.32 -1.51 11.39
CA HIS A 179 -9.16 -2.24 12.34
C HIS A 179 -8.34 -2.94 13.43
N ASP A 180 -7.36 -3.73 13.01
CA ASP A 180 -6.46 -4.44 13.92
C ASP A 180 -5.59 -3.50 14.78
N LEU A 181 -5.28 -2.31 14.27
CA LEU A 181 -4.54 -1.30 15.03
C LEU A 181 -5.43 -0.66 16.10
N VAL A 182 -6.69 -0.36 15.76
CA VAL A 182 -7.70 0.17 16.67
C VAL A 182 -7.92 -0.79 17.85
N LEU A 183 -8.05 -2.09 17.59
CA LEU A 183 -8.25 -3.09 18.65
C LEU A 183 -7.09 -3.18 19.66
N ARG A 184 -5.90 -2.70 19.29
CA ARG A 184 -4.67 -2.79 20.11
C ARG A 184 -4.19 -1.45 20.64
N THR A 185 -4.90 -0.35 20.33
CA THR A 185 -4.49 1.01 20.66
C THR A 185 -5.61 1.73 21.40
N ASN A 186 -5.29 2.51 22.43
CA ASN A 186 -6.33 3.32 23.09
C ASN A 186 -6.89 4.39 22.14
N ASN A 187 -8.17 4.74 22.32
CA ASN A 187 -8.89 5.63 21.42
C ASN A 187 -8.22 7.00 21.26
N ASP A 188 -7.80 7.65 22.35
CA ASP A 188 -7.18 8.98 22.29
C ASP A 188 -5.92 8.97 21.43
N THR A 189 -5.06 7.95 21.61
CA THR A 189 -3.86 7.77 20.80
C THR A 189 -4.20 7.49 19.35
N MET A 190 -5.24 6.70 19.10
CA MET A 190 -5.66 6.33 17.75
C MET A 190 -6.25 7.53 16.99
N VAL A 191 -7.08 8.34 17.64
CA VAL A 191 -7.57 9.63 17.11
C VAL A 191 -6.39 10.51 16.70
N ASP A 192 -5.37 10.58 17.56
CA ASP A 192 -4.17 11.37 17.31
C ASP A 192 -3.31 10.85 16.14
N VAL A 193 -3.27 9.53 15.95
CA VAL A 193 -2.63 8.89 14.80
C VAL A 193 -3.41 9.17 13.52
N ILE A 194 -4.73 9.01 13.53
CA ILE A 194 -5.60 9.28 12.37
C ILE A 194 -5.46 10.73 11.95
N ARG A 195 -5.52 11.69 12.88
CA ARG A 195 -5.36 13.13 12.58
C ARG A 195 -4.04 13.42 11.88
N LYS A 196 -2.94 12.84 12.37
CA LYS A 196 -1.59 13.00 11.78
C LYS A 196 -1.47 12.32 10.42
N THR A 197 -2.17 11.22 10.19
CA THR A 197 -2.23 10.55 8.88
C THR A 197 -3.05 11.36 7.89
N TRP A 198 -4.21 11.87 8.30
CA TRP A 198 -5.13 12.65 7.45
C TRP A 198 -4.50 13.93 6.91
N GLN A 199 -3.63 14.57 7.69
CA GLN A 199 -2.89 15.77 7.30
C GLN A 199 -1.89 15.53 6.15
N LYS A 200 -1.50 14.28 5.89
CA LYS A 200 -0.51 13.94 4.85
C LYS A 200 -1.15 13.63 3.50
N ILE A 201 -2.43 13.33 3.48
CA ILE A 201 -3.13 12.89 2.28
C ILE A 201 -3.91 14.03 1.61
N SER A 202 -4.05 13.92 0.29
CA SER A 202 -4.75 14.90 -0.53
C SER A 202 -6.26 14.92 -0.26
N PRO A 203 -6.97 16.00 -0.62
CA PRO A 203 -8.43 16.04 -0.56
C PRO A 203 -9.10 14.87 -1.30
N ALA A 204 -8.60 14.50 -2.49
CA ALA A 204 -9.13 13.38 -3.26
C ALA A 204 -8.98 12.04 -2.52
N ALA A 205 -7.83 11.79 -1.89
CA ALA A 205 -7.62 10.58 -1.10
C ALA A 205 -8.51 10.55 0.16
N ARG A 206 -8.83 11.70 0.77
CA ARG A 206 -9.78 11.78 1.89
C ARG A 206 -11.19 11.40 1.46
N GLU A 207 -11.63 11.84 0.29
CA GLU A 207 -12.93 11.45 -0.27
C GLU A 207 -12.99 9.94 -0.52
N LEU A 208 -11.94 9.36 -1.12
CA LEU A 208 -11.83 7.92 -1.32
C LEU A 208 -11.81 7.14 0.00
N ALA A 209 -11.08 7.62 1.00
CA ALA A 209 -11.03 7.03 2.34
C ALA A 209 -12.41 7.03 3.02
N LEU A 210 -13.18 8.13 2.91
CA LEU A 210 -14.52 8.21 3.49
C LEU A 210 -15.54 7.33 2.75
N ALA A 211 -15.33 7.09 1.46
CA ALA A 211 -16.14 6.19 0.62
C ALA A 211 -15.76 4.71 0.77
N SER A 212 -14.63 4.40 1.43
CA SER A 212 -14.18 3.02 1.64
C SER A 212 -15.09 2.26 2.61
N ASP A 213 -15.19 0.94 2.43
CA ASP A 213 -15.96 0.06 3.30
C ASP A 213 -15.16 -0.23 4.58
N ILE A 214 -15.33 0.66 5.56
CA ILE A 214 -14.71 0.57 6.88
C ILE A 214 -15.78 0.31 7.94
N SER A 215 -15.39 -0.39 9.02
CA SER A 215 -16.33 -0.72 10.08
C SER A 215 -16.93 0.56 10.72
N PRO A 216 -18.16 0.50 11.28
CA PRO A 216 -18.75 1.66 11.97
C PRO A 216 -17.88 2.20 13.11
N ALA A 217 -17.15 1.33 13.81
CA ALA A 217 -16.24 1.72 14.88
C ALA A 217 -15.04 2.51 14.35
N ASP A 218 -14.42 2.04 13.26
CA ASP A 218 -13.29 2.71 12.61
C ASP A 218 -13.72 4.06 12.02
N ARG A 219 -14.92 4.11 11.40
CA ARG A 219 -15.52 5.35 10.89
C ARG A 219 -15.73 6.38 12.00
N SER A 220 -16.25 5.97 13.16
CA SER A 220 -16.45 6.88 14.30
C SER A 220 -15.14 7.50 14.79
N LEU A 221 -14.04 6.73 14.79
CA LEU A 221 -12.72 7.26 15.16
C LEU A 221 -12.18 8.26 14.13
N ILE A 222 -12.43 8.03 12.84
CA ILE A 222 -12.10 8.99 11.79
C ILE A 222 -12.90 10.28 11.99
N GLU A 223 -14.21 10.20 12.18
CA GLU A 223 -15.06 11.38 12.41
C GLU A 223 -14.62 12.18 13.65
N GLN A 224 -14.29 11.50 14.76
CA GLN A 224 -13.73 12.13 15.96
C GLN A 224 -12.37 12.81 15.70
N ALA A 225 -11.54 12.25 14.82
CA ALA A 225 -10.25 12.85 14.48
C ALA A 225 -10.37 14.11 13.61
N LEU A 226 -11.49 14.24 12.88
CA LEU A 226 -11.78 15.34 11.94
C LEU A 226 -12.65 16.45 12.52
N ALA A 227 -13.32 16.21 13.66
CA ALA A 227 -14.04 17.23 14.43
C ALA A 227 -13.10 18.25 15.07
#